data_AF-A0A955QHZ9-F1
#
_entry.id   AF-A0A955QHZ9-F1
#
_cell.length_a   1.000
_cell.length_b   1.000
_cell.length_c   1.000
_cell.angle_alpha   90.00
_cell.angle_beta   90.00
_cell.angle_gamma   90.00
#
_symmetry.space_group_name_H-M   'P 1'
#
loop_
_entity.id
_entity.type
_entity.pdbx_description
1 polymer ?
#
loop_
_entity_poly.entity_id
_entity_poly.type
_entity_poly.pdbx_seq_one_letter_code
_entity_poly.pdbx_strand_id
1 'polypeptide(L)'
;MANVLDSLLFNPQPDQSQQSYIVSQDEQGEWGCSCPVWKFSRKPCKHIQHIQDARAEGLHRDALAEPRIIYANVCEVTKQDALTIFAPLIPLNDVHFLATVCVDLYAHGVGWKTIQRTLLPHANLSRKDLLRYVLRHGRKIYQHPPGQQGLTIIPHLALPDIPKYQETPEAYATRTGWLLDLCLMIWEDEKGKRGNL
;
A
#
# COMPACT_ATOMS: atom_id res chain seq x y z
N MET A 1 -48.96 -23.92 38.46
CA MET A 1 -49.68 -24.55 37.33
C MET A 1 -48.82 -24.42 36.06
N ALA A 2 -49.20 -25.13 35.00
CA ALA A 2 -48.40 -25.39 33.79
C ALA A 2 -47.98 -24.11 33.01
N ASN A 3 -46.79 -24.10 32.38
CA ASN A 3 -46.53 -24.26 30.93
C ASN A 3 -46.95 -23.06 30.02
N VAL A 4 -46.32 -22.68 28.90
CA VAL A 4 -45.01 -22.89 28.19
C VAL A 4 -45.30 -22.65 26.69
N LEU A 5 -44.40 -22.00 25.93
CA LEU A 5 -44.49 -21.67 24.47
C LEU A 5 -45.60 -20.62 24.13
N ASP A 6 -45.56 -19.74 23.11
CA ASP A 6 -44.53 -19.30 22.14
C ASP A 6 -44.95 -17.89 21.58
N SER A 7 -44.25 -17.11 20.74
CA SER A 7 -43.03 -17.33 19.93
C SER A 7 -42.28 -16.00 19.58
N LEU A 8 -41.15 -16.14 18.89
CA LEU A 8 -40.39 -15.27 17.95
C LEU A 8 -40.99 -13.88 17.58
N LEU A 9 -40.22 -12.77 17.55
CA LEU A 9 -39.13 -12.51 16.58
C LEU A 9 -38.19 -11.35 16.97
N PHE A 10 -36.97 -11.42 16.41
CA PHE A 10 -35.97 -10.35 16.19
C PHE A 10 -35.29 -9.65 17.38
N ASN A 11 -34.13 -10.22 17.71
CA ASN A 11 -33.02 -9.63 18.43
C ASN A 11 -32.11 -8.83 17.46
N PRO A 12 -31.70 -7.61 17.78
CA PRO A 12 -30.36 -7.14 17.41
C PRO A 12 -29.52 -6.99 18.68
N GLN A 13 -28.61 -7.95 18.90
CA GLN A 13 -27.51 -7.76 19.86
C GLN A 13 -26.63 -6.58 19.41
N PRO A 14 -26.04 -5.81 20.34
CA PRO A 14 -25.04 -4.82 19.97
C PRO A 14 -23.81 -5.50 19.35
N ASP A 15 -23.39 -4.98 18.19
CA ASP A 15 -22.27 -5.50 17.40
C ASP A 15 -20.96 -5.45 18.21
N GLN A 16 -20.29 -6.59 18.36
CA GLN A 16 -19.15 -6.72 19.28
C GLN A 16 -17.80 -6.55 18.57
N SER A 17 -17.14 -5.46 18.96
CA SER A 17 -15.67 -5.34 19.10
C SER A 17 -14.81 -5.09 17.84
N GLN A 18 -14.43 -3.83 17.66
CA GLN A 18 -13.08 -3.48 17.16
C GLN A 18 -12.02 -3.78 18.25
N GLN A 19 -11.84 -5.05 18.60
CA GLN A 19 -10.81 -5.44 19.58
C GLN A 19 -9.43 -5.44 18.94
N SER A 20 -8.54 -4.56 19.41
CA SER A 20 -7.14 -4.54 19.01
C SER A 20 -6.34 -5.61 19.75
N TYR A 21 -5.46 -6.29 19.02
CA TYR A 21 -4.56 -7.31 19.55
C TYR A 21 -3.11 -6.91 19.27
N ILE A 22 -2.27 -7.03 20.29
CA ILE A 22 -0.83 -6.77 20.18
C ILE A 22 -0.19 -8.08 19.73
N VAL A 23 0.69 -8.00 18.73
CA VAL A 23 1.59 -9.07 18.29
C VAL A 23 3.00 -8.56 18.50
N SER A 24 3.86 -9.38 19.09
CA SER A 24 5.26 -9.07 19.34
C SER A 24 6.13 -10.28 19.01
N GLN A 25 7.42 -10.04 18.79
CA GLN A 25 8.45 -11.07 18.71
C GLN A 25 9.49 -10.78 19.80
N ASP A 26 10.03 -11.81 20.44
CA ASP A 26 11.11 -11.68 21.42
C ASP A 26 12.51 -11.74 20.79
N GLU A 27 13.54 -11.63 21.62
CA GLU A 27 14.96 -11.63 21.22
C GLU A 27 15.41 -12.99 20.66
N GLN A 28 14.71 -14.07 21.01
CA GLN A 28 14.93 -15.44 20.55
C GLN A 28 14.21 -15.71 19.21
N GLY A 29 13.33 -14.81 18.79
CA GLY A 29 12.55 -14.90 17.57
C GLY A 29 11.19 -15.59 17.73
N GLU A 30 10.78 -15.95 18.94
CA GLU A 30 9.46 -16.52 19.21
C GLU A 30 8.38 -15.44 19.13
N TRP A 31 7.20 -15.83 18.64
CA TRP A 31 6.07 -14.92 18.42
C TRP A 31 5.09 -14.98 19.60
N GLY A 32 4.58 -13.82 20.00
CA GLY A 32 3.53 -13.68 21.02
C GLY A 32 2.35 -12.86 20.52
N CYS A 33 1.13 -13.18 20.98
CA CYS A 33 -0.05 -12.36 20.73
C CYS A 33 -0.93 -12.20 21.97
N SER A 34 -1.54 -11.03 22.15
CA SER A 34 -2.43 -10.75 23.28
C SER A 34 -3.83 -11.39 23.19
N CYS A 35 -4.15 -12.10 22.09
CA CYS A 35 -5.48 -12.65 21.84
C CYS A 35 -5.78 -13.92 22.66
N PRO A 36 -7.08 -14.24 22.91
CA PRO A 36 -7.48 -15.45 23.64
C PRO A 36 -6.89 -16.74 23.08
N VAL A 37 -6.87 -16.90 21.75
CA VAL A 37 -6.35 -18.10 21.07
C VAL A 37 -4.88 -18.35 21.42
N TRP A 38 -4.06 -17.28 21.45
CA TRP A 38 -2.66 -17.41 21.85
C TRP A 38 -2.51 -17.61 23.36
N LYS A 39 -3.19 -16.80 24.17
CA LYS A 39 -3.08 -16.85 25.64
C LYS A 39 -3.46 -18.22 26.22
N PHE A 40 -4.58 -18.80 25.77
CA PHE A 40 -5.12 -20.04 26.32
C PHE A 40 -4.60 -21.30 25.64
N SER A 41 -4.41 -21.27 24.31
CA SER A 41 -4.04 -22.47 23.55
C SER A 41 -2.59 -22.51 23.08
N ARG A 42 -1.86 -21.39 23.12
CA ARG A 42 -0.49 -21.23 22.60
C ARG A 42 -0.31 -21.70 21.14
N LYS A 43 -1.41 -21.72 20.37
CA LYS A 43 -1.43 -22.07 18.95
C LYS A 43 -1.26 -20.82 18.08
N PRO A 44 -0.50 -20.87 16.96
CA PRO A 44 -0.43 -19.80 15.99
C PRO A 44 -1.83 -19.28 15.63
N CYS A 45 -2.04 -17.98 15.78
CA CYS A 45 -3.32 -17.35 15.55
C CYS A 45 -3.28 -16.50 14.27
N LYS A 46 -4.45 -16.20 13.70
CA LYS A 46 -4.58 -15.38 12.49
C LYS A 46 -3.86 -14.03 12.55
N HIS A 47 -3.64 -13.46 13.75
CA HIS A 47 -2.91 -12.20 13.91
C HIS A 47 -1.40 -12.39 13.76
N ILE A 48 -0.84 -13.48 14.30
CA ILE A 48 0.58 -13.82 14.12
C ILE A 48 0.83 -14.15 12.65
N GLN A 49 -0.03 -14.97 12.04
CA GLN A 49 0.03 -15.28 10.61
C GLN A 49 0.00 -14.00 9.76
N HIS A 50 -0.99 -13.13 9.93
CA HIS A 50 -1.09 -11.88 9.17
C HIS A 50 0.12 -10.95 9.35
N ILE A 51 0.79 -10.94 10.51
CA ILE A 51 2.04 -10.18 10.71
C ILE A 51 3.25 -10.88 10.07
N GLN A 52 3.30 -12.21 10.10
CA GLN A 52 4.33 -13.00 9.40
C GLN A 52 4.19 -12.87 7.88
N ASP A 53 2.98 -12.93 7.34
CA ASP A 53 2.64 -12.69 5.94
C ASP A 53 3.01 -11.26 5.55
N ALA A 54 2.65 -10.26 6.36
CA ALA A 54 3.05 -8.87 6.13
C ALA A 54 4.57 -8.67 6.18
N ARG A 55 5.31 -9.43 7.02
CA ARG A 55 6.79 -9.44 6.99
C ARG A 55 7.32 -10.07 5.71
N ALA A 56 6.75 -11.19 5.25
CA ALA A 56 7.13 -11.84 4.01
C ALA A 56 6.84 -10.97 2.77
N GLU A 57 5.77 -10.17 2.80
CA GLU A 57 5.44 -9.15 1.79
C GLU A 57 6.33 -7.88 1.88
N GLY A 58 7.26 -7.80 2.84
CA GLY A 58 8.13 -6.64 3.03
C GLY A 58 7.43 -5.40 3.61
N LEU A 59 6.25 -5.56 4.21
CA LEU A 59 5.46 -4.46 4.79
C LEU A 59 5.95 -4.02 6.19
N HIS A 60 6.91 -4.73 6.79
CA HIS A 60 7.56 -4.29 8.02
C HIS A 60 8.61 -3.20 7.76
N ARG A 61 8.13 -1.96 7.70
CA ARG A 61 8.89 -0.88 8.33
C ARG A 61 8.65 -0.96 9.83
N ASP A 62 9.68 -1.36 10.57
CA ASP A 62 9.68 -1.12 12.01
C ASP A 62 9.71 0.42 12.23
N ALA A 63 8.70 0.93 12.95
CA ALA A 63 8.58 2.27 13.54
C ALA A 63 8.65 3.54 12.64
N LEU A 64 8.86 3.46 11.32
CA LEU A 64 8.74 4.65 10.45
C LEU A 64 7.27 5.02 10.23
N ALA A 65 6.83 6.10 10.89
CA ALA A 65 5.46 6.59 10.80
C ALA A 65 5.04 6.93 9.36
N GLU A 66 3.77 6.66 9.03
CA GLU A 66 3.22 6.85 7.69
C GLU A 66 3.27 8.33 7.26
N PRO A 67 3.84 8.67 6.09
CA PRO A 67 3.92 10.06 5.65
C PRO A 67 2.54 10.67 5.38
N ARG A 68 2.35 11.90 5.84
CA ARG A 68 1.18 12.72 5.56
C ARG A 68 1.22 13.26 4.13
N ILE A 69 0.13 13.06 3.41
CA ILE A 69 -0.13 13.69 2.11
C ILE A 69 -0.50 15.16 2.34
N ILE A 70 0.20 16.07 1.65
CA ILE A 70 -0.15 17.49 1.55
C ILE A 70 -0.29 17.84 0.07
N TYR A 71 -1.44 18.38 -0.35
CA TYR A 71 -1.61 18.86 -1.72
C TYR A 71 -0.87 20.19 -1.90
N ALA A 72 -0.05 20.29 -2.95
CA ALA A 72 0.81 21.44 -3.19
C ALA A 72 0.93 21.77 -4.69
N ASN A 73 1.47 22.95 -4.99
CA ASN A 73 1.77 23.36 -6.35
C ASN A 73 3.10 22.74 -6.83
N VAL A 74 3.08 21.43 -7.07
CA VAL A 74 4.23 20.61 -7.50
C VAL A 74 3.91 19.89 -8.82
N CYS A 75 4.93 19.54 -9.61
CA CYS A 75 4.73 18.89 -10.91
C CYS A 75 4.38 17.39 -10.79
N GLU A 76 4.94 16.73 -9.79
CA GLU A 76 4.79 15.30 -9.48
C GLU A 76 4.87 15.08 -7.97
N VAL A 77 4.56 13.85 -7.51
CA VAL A 77 4.65 13.52 -6.09
C VAL A 77 6.10 13.65 -5.63
N THR A 78 6.33 14.46 -4.59
CA THR A 78 7.67 14.84 -4.12
C THR A 78 7.76 14.64 -2.61
N LYS A 79 8.76 13.88 -2.15
CA LYS A 79 9.03 13.71 -0.72
C LYS A 79 9.71 14.97 -0.17
N GLN A 80 9.08 15.63 0.81
CA GLN A 80 9.61 16.84 1.44
C GLN A 80 10.51 16.50 2.62
N ASP A 81 10.10 15.56 3.47
CA ASP A 81 10.84 15.08 4.62
C ASP A 81 10.48 13.62 4.95
N ALA A 82 10.83 13.11 6.14
CA ALA A 82 10.52 11.73 6.53
C ALA A 82 9.01 11.43 6.67
N LEU A 83 8.21 12.43 7.04
CA LEU A 83 6.79 12.34 7.40
C LEU A 83 5.88 13.19 6.50
N THR A 84 6.43 13.94 5.53
CA THR A 84 5.67 14.81 4.63
C THR A 84 5.94 14.48 3.16
N ILE A 85 4.87 14.29 2.40
CA ILE A 85 4.91 14.14 0.94
C ILE A 85 3.98 15.17 0.31
N PHE A 86 4.50 15.91 -0.67
CA PHE A 86 3.71 16.78 -1.52
C PHE A 86 3.10 15.98 -2.68
N ALA A 87 1.78 16.06 -2.81
CA ALA A 87 1.04 15.54 -3.96
C ALA A 87 0.63 16.71 -4.88
N PRO A 88 0.73 16.56 -6.21
CA PRO A 88 0.21 17.56 -7.14
C PRO A 88 -1.31 17.67 -7.03
N LEU A 89 -1.85 18.83 -7.37
CA LEU A 89 -3.30 19.00 -7.56
C LEU A 89 -3.74 18.11 -8.73
N ILE A 90 -4.80 17.32 -8.54
CA ILE A 90 -5.26 16.35 -9.55
C ILE A 90 -6.30 17.04 -10.46
N PRO A 91 -6.12 17.05 -11.79
CA PRO A 91 -7.14 17.55 -12.70
C PRO A 91 -8.44 16.74 -12.59
N LEU A 92 -9.59 17.42 -12.62
CA LEU A 92 -10.89 16.75 -12.58
C LEU A 92 -11.02 15.75 -13.74
N ASN A 93 -11.47 14.54 -13.42
CA ASN A 93 -11.68 13.42 -14.34
C ASN A 93 -10.44 12.88 -15.06
N ASP A 94 -9.21 13.27 -14.67
CA ASP A 94 -7.98 12.72 -15.26
C ASP A 94 -7.53 11.42 -14.55
N VAL A 95 -8.11 10.30 -14.98
CA VAL A 95 -7.87 8.97 -14.41
C VAL A 95 -6.40 8.54 -14.53
N HIS A 96 -5.69 8.94 -15.59
CA HIS A 96 -4.27 8.58 -15.77
C HIS A 96 -3.38 9.39 -14.81
N PHE A 97 -3.67 10.68 -14.62
CA PHE A 97 -2.97 11.48 -13.62
C PHE A 97 -3.25 10.97 -12.19
N LEU A 98 -4.51 10.67 -11.87
CA LEU A 98 -4.91 10.05 -10.60
C LEU A 98 -4.19 8.70 -10.36
N ALA A 99 -4.11 7.84 -11.38
CA ALA A 99 -3.39 6.57 -11.29
C ALA A 99 -1.90 6.78 -11.02
N THR A 100 -1.28 7.76 -11.68
CA THR A 100 0.13 8.15 -11.47
C THR A 100 0.35 8.58 -10.03
N VAL A 101 -0.43 9.54 -9.53
CA VAL A 101 -0.32 10.03 -8.14
C VAL A 101 -0.52 8.91 -7.12
N CYS A 102 -1.48 8.00 -7.33
CA CYS A 102 -1.68 6.85 -6.44
C CYS A 102 -0.46 5.92 -6.38
N VAL A 103 0.16 5.64 -7.53
CA VAL A 103 1.35 4.77 -7.62
C VAL A 103 2.56 5.44 -6.98
N ASP A 104 2.79 6.72 -7.26
CA ASP A 104 3.95 7.45 -6.74
C ASP A 104 3.85 7.65 -5.21
N LEU A 105 2.67 7.97 -4.67
CA LEU A 105 2.44 8.02 -3.22
C LEU A 105 2.75 6.68 -2.54
N TYR A 106 2.36 5.57 -3.18
CA TYR A 106 2.67 4.24 -2.68
C TYR A 106 4.19 3.96 -2.71
N ALA A 107 4.87 4.35 -3.80
CA ALA A 107 6.33 4.22 -3.92
C ALA A 107 7.11 5.03 -2.87
N HIS A 108 6.59 6.18 -2.44
CA HIS A 108 7.15 6.96 -1.34
C HIS A 108 6.76 6.44 0.07
N GLY A 109 5.99 5.37 0.17
CA GLY A 109 5.68 4.65 1.41
C GLY A 109 4.39 5.08 2.10
N VAL A 110 3.44 5.74 1.41
CA VAL A 110 2.08 5.95 1.92
C VAL A 110 1.30 4.63 1.85
N GLY A 111 0.55 4.31 2.90
CA GLY A 111 -0.21 3.08 2.97
C GLY A 111 -1.34 3.02 1.92
N TRP A 112 -1.49 1.87 1.26
CA TRP A 112 -2.51 1.69 0.22
C TRP A 112 -3.95 2.00 0.72
N LYS A 113 -4.27 1.64 1.98
CA LYS A 113 -5.57 1.97 2.60
C LYS A 113 -5.79 3.48 2.76
N THR A 114 -4.72 4.24 3.03
CA THR A 114 -4.78 5.71 3.10
C THR A 114 -5.01 6.29 1.71
N ILE A 115 -4.28 5.82 0.70
CA ILE A 115 -4.48 6.22 -0.70
C ILE A 115 -5.92 5.94 -1.15
N GLN A 116 -6.45 4.74 -0.88
CA GLN A 116 -7.84 4.40 -1.23
C GLN A 116 -8.85 5.33 -0.57
N ARG A 117 -8.73 5.58 0.73
CA ARG A 117 -9.63 6.47 1.48
C ARG A 117 -9.55 7.93 1.03
N THR A 118 -8.37 8.41 0.65
CA THR A 118 -8.13 9.83 0.34
C THR A 118 -8.34 10.18 -1.14
N LEU A 119 -8.04 9.26 -2.06
CA LEU A 119 -8.02 9.51 -3.51
C LEU A 119 -9.00 8.64 -4.31
N LEU A 120 -9.42 7.49 -3.79
CA LEU A 120 -10.27 6.52 -4.50
C LEU A 120 -11.54 6.13 -3.70
N PRO A 121 -12.24 7.05 -2.99
CA PRO A 121 -13.29 6.69 -2.02
C PRO A 121 -14.50 5.96 -2.64
N HIS A 122 -14.66 6.00 -3.97
CA HIS A 122 -15.76 5.38 -4.71
C HIS A 122 -15.28 4.45 -5.84
N ALA A 123 -13.99 4.13 -5.90
CA ALA A 123 -13.41 3.35 -7.00
C ALA A 123 -12.88 2.00 -6.51
N ASN A 124 -13.42 0.91 -7.09
CA ASN A 124 -12.96 -0.46 -6.86
C ASN A 124 -11.67 -0.78 -7.65
N LEU A 125 -10.69 0.12 -7.61
CA LEU A 125 -9.40 -0.05 -8.28
C LEU A 125 -8.39 -0.65 -7.29
N SER A 126 -7.75 -1.75 -7.68
CA SER A 126 -6.71 -2.38 -6.87
C SER A 126 -5.34 -1.74 -7.10
N ARG A 127 -4.45 -1.85 -6.10
CA ARG A 127 -3.04 -1.47 -6.19
C ARG A 127 -2.38 -2.03 -7.46
N LYS A 128 -2.64 -3.32 -7.73
CA LYS A 128 -2.03 -4.07 -8.83
C LYS A 128 -2.53 -3.58 -10.20
N ASP A 129 -3.77 -3.12 -10.29
CA ASP A 129 -4.34 -2.63 -11.56
C ASP A 129 -3.81 -1.24 -11.90
N LEU A 130 -3.74 -0.32 -10.92
CA LEU A 130 -3.12 0.99 -11.14
C LEU A 130 -1.63 0.88 -11.49
N LEU A 131 -0.89 0.01 -10.77
CA LEU A 131 0.52 -0.19 -11.04
C LEU A 131 0.74 -0.75 -12.45
N ARG A 132 0.04 -1.83 -12.84
CA ARG A 132 0.12 -2.37 -14.22
C ARG A 132 -0.25 -1.32 -15.28
N TYR A 133 -1.26 -0.49 -15.00
CA TYR A 133 -1.67 0.58 -15.91
C TYR A 133 -0.55 1.62 -16.10
N VAL A 134 0.02 2.14 -15.02
CA VAL A 134 1.12 3.13 -15.08
C VAL A 134 2.40 2.53 -15.68
N LEU A 135 2.73 1.27 -15.40
CA LEU A 135 3.87 0.58 -16.03
C LEU A 135 3.70 0.41 -17.54
N ARG A 136 2.46 0.17 -18.02
CA ARG A 136 2.15 -0.01 -19.45
C ARG A 136 2.01 1.31 -20.21
N HIS A 137 1.50 2.35 -19.58
CA HIS A 137 1.12 3.62 -20.24
C HIS A 137 2.02 4.80 -19.86
N GLY A 138 3.01 4.61 -18.99
CA GLY A 138 3.87 5.66 -18.45
C GLY A 138 3.21 6.44 -17.31
N ARG A 139 4.01 7.27 -16.63
CA ARG A 139 3.54 8.23 -15.62
C ARG A 139 3.07 9.51 -16.32
N LYS A 140 1.96 10.09 -15.88
CA LYS A 140 1.47 11.39 -16.36
C LYS A 140 1.74 12.46 -15.31
N ILE A 141 2.60 13.42 -15.64
CA ILE A 141 3.06 14.50 -14.75
C ILE A 141 2.78 15.88 -15.37
N TYR A 142 2.84 16.95 -14.58
CA TYR A 142 2.88 18.29 -15.15
C TYR A 142 4.28 18.63 -15.67
N GLN A 143 4.35 19.45 -16.72
CA GLN A 143 5.60 20.02 -17.24
C GLN A 143 6.08 21.21 -16.39
N HIS A 144 5.13 21.94 -15.81
CA HIS A 144 5.34 23.11 -14.96
C HIS A 144 4.37 23.05 -13.76
N PRO A 145 4.63 23.75 -12.65
CA PRO A 145 3.72 23.72 -11.50
C PRO A 145 2.27 24.07 -11.91
N PRO A 146 1.25 23.35 -11.39
CA PRO A 146 -0.17 23.64 -11.58
C PRO A 146 -0.51 25.13 -11.73
N GLY A 147 -1.05 25.49 -12.90
CA GLY A 147 -1.37 26.87 -13.29
C GLY A 147 -0.61 27.35 -14.52
N GLN A 148 0.53 26.73 -14.85
CA GLN A 148 1.21 26.89 -16.13
C GLN A 148 0.91 25.66 -17.02
N GLN A 149 0.60 25.89 -18.30
CA GLN A 149 0.01 24.86 -19.16
C GLN A 149 1.02 23.76 -19.54
N GLY A 150 0.65 22.50 -19.35
CA GLY A 150 1.41 21.34 -19.84
C GLY A 150 1.27 20.10 -18.97
N LEU A 151 0.64 19.05 -19.51
CA LEU A 151 0.71 17.68 -18.98
C LEU A 151 1.53 16.83 -19.96
N THR A 152 2.42 15.99 -19.45
CA THR A 152 3.26 15.11 -20.26
C THR A 152 3.22 13.68 -19.74
N ILE A 153 3.40 12.71 -20.64
CA ILE A 153 3.54 11.30 -20.29
C ILE A 153 5.01 10.95 -20.41
N ILE A 154 5.61 10.50 -19.32
CA ILE A 154 6.98 9.96 -19.29
C ILE A 154 6.92 8.43 -19.31
N PRO A 155 7.73 7.75 -20.14
CA PRO A 155 7.55 6.32 -20.44
C PRO A 155 8.03 5.37 -19.34
N HIS A 156 8.63 5.88 -18.26
CA HIS A 156 9.20 5.09 -17.18
C HIS A 156 8.59 5.49 -15.83
N LEU A 157 8.53 4.50 -14.92
CA LEU A 157 8.34 4.79 -13.51
C LEU A 157 9.58 5.55 -13.01
N ALA A 158 9.42 6.54 -12.11
CA ALA A 158 10.56 7.23 -11.49
C ALA A 158 11.22 6.32 -10.46
N LEU A 159 12.01 5.37 -10.97
CA LEU A 159 12.88 4.55 -10.15
C LEU A 159 13.92 5.44 -9.44
N PRO A 160 14.22 5.21 -8.16
CA PRO A 160 15.17 6.01 -7.39
C PRO A 160 16.61 5.85 -7.90
N ASP A 161 16.92 4.74 -8.56
CA ASP A 161 18.17 4.47 -9.24
C ASP A 161 17.94 3.41 -10.33
N ILE A 162 18.92 3.21 -11.22
CA ILE A 162 18.88 2.14 -12.20
C ILE A 162 19.21 0.80 -11.50
N PRO A 163 18.47 -0.29 -11.78
CA PRO A 163 18.86 -1.64 -11.41
C PRO A 163 20.27 -2.01 -11.86
N LYS A 164 21.10 -2.51 -10.94
CA LYS A 164 22.44 -3.01 -11.29
C LYS A 164 22.32 -4.33 -12.04
N TYR A 165 23.34 -4.65 -12.85
CA TYR A 165 23.38 -5.92 -13.57
C TYR A 165 23.32 -7.09 -12.58
N GLN A 166 22.40 -8.04 -12.83
CA GLN A 166 22.09 -9.19 -11.96
C GLN A 166 21.56 -8.85 -10.54
N GLU A 167 21.17 -7.60 -10.27
CA GLU A 167 20.54 -7.24 -9.00
C GLU A 167 19.15 -7.92 -8.87
N THR A 168 18.83 -8.42 -7.68
CA THR A 168 17.51 -8.99 -7.38
C THR A 168 16.56 -7.90 -6.86
N PRO A 169 15.23 -8.09 -6.94
CA PRO A 169 14.26 -7.14 -6.38
C PRO A 169 14.49 -6.84 -4.88
N GLU A 170 14.92 -7.84 -4.11
CA GLU A 170 15.23 -7.73 -2.67
C GLU A 170 16.46 -6.87 -2.42
N ALA A 171 17.53 -7.09 -3.18
CA ALA A 171 18.75 -6.29 -3.11
C ALA A 171 18.48 -4.83 -3.53
N TYR A 172 17.71 -4.64 -4.61
CA TYR A 172 17.31 -3.32 -5.09
C TYR A 172 16.43 -2.58 -4.06
N ALA A 173 15.40 -3.23 -3.51
CA ALA A 173 14.52 -2.66 -2.49
C ALA A 173 15.32 -2.26 -1.23
N THR A 174 16.20 -3.15 -0.74
CA THR A 174 17.08 -2.90 0.41
C THR A 174 18.00 -1.70 0.16
N ARG A 175 18.60 -1.60 -1.03
CA ARG A 175 19.53 -0.54 -1.40
C ARG A 175 18.86 0.83 -1.57
N THR A 176 17.66 0.85 -2.13
CA THR A 176 16.97 2.09 -2.52
C THR A 176 15.92 2.55 -1.51
N GLY A 177 15.56 1.69 -0.55
CA GLY A 177 14.48 1.93 0.41
C GLY A 177 13.07 1.87 -0.20
N TRP A 178 12.94 1.39 -1.45
CA TRP A 178 11.67 1.16 -2.12
C TRP A 178 10.96 -0.09 -1.61
N LEU A 179 9.65 -0.14 -1.81
CA LEU A 179 8.84 -1.29 -1.40
C LEU A 179 9.16 -2.52 -2.26
N LEU A 180 9.38 -3.66 -1.60
CA LEU A 180 9.74 -4.91 -2.27
C LEU A 180 8.66 -5.38 -3.24
N ASP A 181 7.38 -5.19 -2.88
CA ASP A 181 6.25 -5.58 -3.73
C ASP A 181 6.23 -4.82 -5.07
N LEU A 182 6.54 -3.52 -5.06
CA LEU A 182 6.75 -2.72 -6.27
C LEU A 182 7.91 -3.28 -7.10
N CYS A 183 9.05 -3.54 -6.46
CA CYS A 183 10.25 -4.03 -7.14
C CYS A 183 10.01 -5.40 -7.80
N LEU A 184 9.32 -6.30 -7.11
CA LEU A 184 8.87 -7.60 -7.63
C LEU A 184 7.94 -7.42 -8.83
N MET A 185 6.90 -6.58 -8.72
CA MET A 185 5.94 -6.34 -9.80
C MET A 185 6.59 -5.70 -11.05
N ILE A 186 7.60 -4.84 -10.88
CA ILE A 186 8.40 -4.29 -11.99
C ILE A 186 9.22 -5.40 -12.67
N TRP A 187 9.87 -6.28 -11.91
CA TRP A 187 10.65 -7.40 -12.46
C TRP A 187 9.78 -8.46 -13.15
N GLU A 188 8.55 -8.70 -12.66
CA GLU A 188 7.57 -9.58 -13.31
C GLU A 188 7.18 -9.04 -14.69
N ASP A 189 6.87 -7.74 -14.80
CA ASP A 189 6.52 -7.07 -16.05
C ASP A 189 7.68 -7.09 -17.06
N GLU A 190 8.90 -6.80 -16.61
CA GLU A 190 10.11 -6.86 -17.45
C GLU A 190 10.46 -8.28 -17.93
N LYS A 191 10.26 -9.31 -17.08
CA LYS A 191 10.39 -10.72 -17.52
C LYS A 191 9.33 -11.06 -18.58
N GLY A 192 8.10 -10.59 -18.39
CA GLY A 192 7.01 -10.77 -19.36
C GLY A 192 7.30 -10.15 -20.73
N LYS A 193 7.95 -8.99 -20.78
CA LYS A 193 8.40 -8.37 -22.05
C LYS A 193 9.47 -9.19 -22.76
N ARG A 194 10.43 -9.76 -22.02
CA ARG A 194 11.57 -10.51 -22.60
C ARG A 194 11.22 -11.93 -23.03
N GLY A 195 10.17 -12.53 -22.48
CA GLY A 195 9.69 -13.86 -22.88
C GLY A 195 8.79 -13.91 -24.12
N ASN A 196 8.53 -12.76 -24.77
CA ASN A 196 7.71 -12.63 -25.98
C ASN A 196 8.52 -12.15 -27.21
N LEU A 197 9.83 -12.40 -27.19
CA LEU A 197 10.79 -12.19 -28.29
C LEU A 197 11.36 -13.53 -28.75
#